data_AF-A0A434RB21-F1
#
_entry.id   AF-A0A434RB21-F1
#
_cell.length_a   1.000
_cell.length_b   1.000
_cell.length_c   1.000
_cell.angle_alpha   90.00
_cell.angle_beta   90.00
_cell.angle_gamma   90.00
#
_symmetry.space_group_name_H-M   'P 1'
#
loop_
_entity.id
_entity.type
_entity.pdbx_description
1 polymer ?
#
loop_
_entity_poly.entity_id
_entity_poly.type
_entity_poly.pdbx_seq_one_letter_code
_entity_poly.pdbx_strand_id
1 'polypeptide(L)' 'ERTLPDFFIGAHAAVAGHRLLTRDAPRYRSYFPDLEIVSPETHP' A
#
# COMPACT_ATOMS: atom_id res chain seq x y z
N GLU A 1 -1.30 -17.74 -1.03
CA GLU A 1 -1.51 -16.84 -2.19
C GLU A 1 -2.52 -15.77 -1.78
N ARG A 2 -2.10 -14.51 -1.68
CA ARG A 2 -2.90 -13.36 -1.16
C ARG A 2 -2.67 -12.08 -1.97
N THR A 3 -2.02 -12.20 -3.13
CA THR A 3 -1.58 -11.10 -3.98
C THR A 3 -2.74 -10.32 -4.58
N LEU A 4 -3.82 -11.00 -4.99
CA LEU A 4 -4.95 -10.34 -5.66
C LEU A 4 -5.69 -9.34 -4.75
N PRO A 5 -6.05 -9.68 -3.49
CA PRO A 5 -6.63 -8.70 -2.57
C PRO A 5 -5.73 -7.50 -2.29
N ASP A 6 -4.45 -7.73 -1.98
CA ASP A 6 -3.50 -6.65 -1.67
C ASP A 6 -3.32 -5.73 -2.90
N PHE A 7 -3.29 -6.30 -4.10
CA PHE A 7 -3.24 -5.51 -5.34
C PHE A 7 -4.47 -4.62 -5.51
N PHE A 8 -5.69 -5.14 -5.32
CA PHE A 8 -6.91 -4.33 -5.44
C PHE A 8 -7.01 -3.25 -4.37
N ILE A 9 -6.56 -3.51 -3.15
CA ILE A 9 -6.50 -2.51 -2.08
C ILE A 9 -5.53 -1.38 -2.47
N GLY A 10 -4.32 -1.73 -2.94
CA GLY A 10 -3.32 -0.74 -3.35
C GLY A 10 -3.76 0.07 -4.57
N ALA A 11 -4.36 -0.59 -5.57
CA ALA A 11 -4.88 0.06 -6.76
C ALA A 11 -6.03 1.03 -6.43
N HIS A 12 -6.94 0.62 -5.54
CA HIS A 12 -8.02 1.50 -5.08
C HIS A 12 -7.46 2.74 -4.39
N ALA A 13 -6.50 2.58 -3.47
CA ALA A 13 -5.88 3.71 -2.78
C ALA A 13 -5.15 4.65 -3.75
N ALA A 14 -4.40 4.11 -4.72
CA ALA A 14 -3.68 4.90 -5.71
C ALA A 14 -4.62 5.71 -6.62
N VAL A 15 -5.71 5.10 -7.10
CA VAL A 15 -6.68 5.77 -7.99
C VAL A 15 -7.53 6.79 -7.23
N ALA A 16 -7.91 6.49 -5.99
CA ALA A 16 -8.74 7.38 -5.17
C ALA A 16 -7.92 8.48 -4.45
N GLY A 17 -6.59 8.47 -4.55
CA GLY A 17 -5.71 9.41 -3.85
C GLY A 17 -5.73 9.22 -2.32
N HIS A 18 -5.91 7.99 -1.85
CA HIS A 18 -5.91 7.66 -0.42
C HIS A 18 -4.51 7.26 0.07
N ARG A 19 -4.25 7.55 1.34
CA ARG A 19 -3.07 7.05 2.06
C ARG A 19 -3.35 5.63 2.55
N LEU A 20 -2.41 4.71 2.36
CA LEU A 20 -2.57 3.32 2.77
C LEU A 20 -1.84 3.06 4.11
N LEU A 21 -2.60 2.69 5.14
CA LEU A 21 -2.05 2.18 6.40
C LEU A 21 -1.83 0.68 6.30
N THR A 22 -0.60 0.23 6.47
CA THR A 22 -0.27 -1.20 6.43
C THR A 22 1.00 -1.52 7.22
N ARG A 23 1.12 -2.79 7.66
CA ARG A 23 2.36 -3.34 8.21
C ARG A 23 3.25 -4.00 7.15
N ASP A 24 2.77 -4.13 5.91
CA ASP A 24 3.51 -4.75 4.82
C ASP A 24 3.85 -3.71 3.73
N ALA A 25 4.51 -2.63 4.13
CA ALA A 25 4.85 -1.54 3.21
C ALA A 25 5.69 -1.97 2.00
N PRO A 26 6.70 -2.87 2.12
CA PRO A 26 7.50 -3.29 0.97
C PRO A 26 6.66 -3.92 -0.15
N ARG A 27 5.63 -4.70 0.19
CA ARG A 27 4.73 -5.32 -0.78
C ARG A 27 3.96 -4.29 -1.61
N TYR A 28 3.41 -3.26 -0.96
CA TYR A 28 2.64 -2.25 -1.69
C TYR A 28 3.55 -1.36 -2.54
N ARG A 29 4.75 -1.04 -2.05
CA ARG A 29 5.74 -0.25 -2.81
C ARG A 29 6.24 -0.95 -4.07
N SER A 30 6.26 -2.28 -4.13
CA SER A 30 6.70 -2.99 -5.34
C SER A 30 5.72 -2.85 -6.51
N TYR A 31 4.42 -2.65 -6.23
CA TYR A 31 3.39 -2.47 -7.25
C TYR A 31 3.01 -1.00 -7.45
N PHE A 32 3.05 -0.19 -6.40
CA PHE A 32 2.58 1.19 -6.37
C PHE A 32 3.64 2.10 -5.73
N PRO A 33 4.75 2.39 -6.44
CA PRO A 33 5.88 3.14 -5.88
C PRO A 33 5.52 4.55 -5.41
N ASP A 34 4.54 5.18 -6.05
CA ASP A 34 4.08 6.55 -5.74
C ASP A 34 2.96 6.59 -4.69
N LEU A 35 2.47 5.43 -4.21
CA LEU A 35 1.42 5.39 -3.22
C LEU A 35 1.93 5.86 -1.86
N GLU A 36 1.22 6.81 -1.25
CA GLU A 36 1.56 7.27 0.09
C GLU A 36 1.21 6.20 1.13
N ILE A 37 2.23 5.67 1.80
CA ILE A 37 2.10 4.56 2.75
C ILE A 37 2.48 5.03 4.16
N VAL A 38 1.56 4.79 5.10
CA VAL A 38 1.81 4.91 6.55
C VAL A 38 2.09 3.51 7.07
N SER A 39 3.24 3.33 7.73
CA SER A 39 3.63 2.05 8.32
C SER A 39 4.43 2.27 9.61
N PRO A 40 4.53 1.27 10.51
CA PRO A 40 5.26 1.42 11.78
C PRO A 40 6.72 1.83 11.60
N GLU A 41 7.35 1.44 10.48
CA GLU A 41 8.75 1.76 10.20
C GLU A 41 8.95 3.24 9.86
N THR A 42 7.94 3.89 9.31
CA THR A 42 7.98 5.31 8.93
C THR A 42 7.24 6.21 9.92
N HIS A 43 6.34 5.65 10.72
CA HIS A 43 5.50 6.32 11.71
C HIS A 43 5.43 5.43 12.98
N PRO A 44 6.44 5.51 13.86
CA PRO A 44 6.52 4.69 15.07
C PRO A 44 5.46 5.04 16.12
#